data_AF-A0A1C3VZZ5-F1
#
_entry.id   AF-A0A1C3VZZ5-F1
#
_cell.length_a   1.000
_cell.length_b   1.000
_cell.length_c   1.000
_cell.angle_alpha   90.00
_cell.angle_beta   90.00
_cell.angle_gamma   90.00
#
_symmetry.space_group_name_H-M   'P 1'
#
loop_
_entity.id
_entity.type
_entity.pdbx_description
1 polymer ?
#
loop_
_entity_poly.entity_id
_entity_poly.type
_entity_poly.pdbx_seq_one_letter_code
_entity_poly.pdbx_strand_id
1 'polypeptide(L)'
;MRHDTEGLDVATLFADDHQLASHPSAAADQQPQDPPARPDVPHEPPPEIKKAMLAAAYAEQMIERLAALQNEQVIKYTGISRVELGLRVWNAPLAEVAGRLGLKKHVLRRVCTLFEVPIPPKGYFNTGFAHRSIRWTRVAGGAGMR
;
A
#
# COMPACT_ATOMS: atom_id res chain seq x y z
N MET A 1 -3.82 -9.74 50.81
CA MET A 1 -2.41 -9.34 50.66
C MET A 1 -1.74 -10.42 49.84
N ARG A 2 -1.02 -10.02 48.78
CA ARG A 2 -0.24 -10.82 47.81
C ARG A 2 -1.04 -11.41 46.63
N HIS A 3 -1.02 -10.64 45.54
CA HIS A 3 -1.10 -11.15 44.18
C HIS A 3 0.34 -11.42 43.73
N ASP A 4 0.61 -12.64 43.26
CA ASP A 4 1.86 -12.98 42.56
C ASP A 4 1.76 -12.47 41.12
N THR A 5 2.61 -11.51 40.77
CA THR A 5 2.86 -11.07 39.40
C THR A 5 4.23 -11.57 38.99
N GLU A 6 4.27 -12.59 38.14
CA GLU A 6 5.47 -13.05 37.46
C GLU A 6 5.88 -12.00 36.41
N GLY A 7 6.86 -11.16 36.76
CA GLY A 7 7.54 -10.28 35.82
C GLY A 7 8.66 -11.05 35.11
N LEU A 8 8.48 -11.31 33.82
CA LEU A 8 9.55 -11.76 32.92
C LEU A 8 10.55 -10.62 32.75
N ASP A 9 11.72 -10.79 33.36
CA ASP A 9 12.86 -9.88 33.27
C ASP A 9 13.53 -9.99 31.89
N VAL A 10 13.44 -8.91 31.11
CA VAL A 10 13.99 -8.78 29.75
C VAL A 10 15.48 -8.38 29.78
N ALA A 11 16.12 -8.29 30.95
CA ALA A 11 17.48 -7.78 31.09
C ALA A 11 18.62 -8.74 30.68
N THR A 12 18.34 -9.99 30.30
CA THR A 12 19.41 -10.98 30.00
C THR A 12 19.73 -11.16 28.50
N LEU A 13 19.11 -10.41 27.59
CA LEU A 13 19.23 -10.67 26.15
C LEU A 13 20.36 -9.91 25.42
N PHE A 14 21.19 -9.12 26.12
CA PHE A 14 22.20 -8.26 25.48
C PHE A 14 23.60 -8.36 26.11
N ALA A 15 24.04 -9.56 26.43
CA ALA A 15 25.43 -9.81 26.84
C ALA A 15 26.00 -11.01 26.07
N ASP A 16 26.45 -10.77 24.84
CA ASP A 16 27.55 -11.54 24.24
C ASP A 16 28.11 -10.73 23.05
N ASP A 17 29.07 -9.86 23.36
CA ASP A 17 29.93 -9.16 22.41
C ASP A 17 31.37 -9.69 22.60
N HIS A 18 32.07 -9.81 21.47
CA HIS A 18 33.49 -10.12 21.32
C HIS A 18 33.98 -11.58 21.41
N GLN A 19 33.96 -12.27 20.26
CA GLN A 19 35.04 -13.19 19.92
C GLN A 19 35.45 -13.07 18.44
N LEU A 20 36.27 -12.05 18.14
CA LEU A 20 37.04 -11.95 16.90
C LEU A 20 38.25 -12.88 17.00
N ALA A 21 38.14 -14.09 16.46
CA ALA A 21 39.28 -14.99 16.26
C ALA A 21 40.16 -14.47 15.12
N SER A 22 41.42 -14.18 15.47
CA SER A 22 42.49 -13.73 14.60
C SER A 22 43.10 -14.92 13.86
N HIS A 23 42.97 -14.95 12.52
CA HIS A 23 43.73 -15.87 11.68
C HIS A 23 44.98 -15.16 11.14
N PRO A 24 46.18 -15.76 11.21
CA PRO A 24 47.38 -15.16 10.68
C PRO A 24 47.42 -15.24 9.14
N SER A 25 47.88 -14.13 8.57
CA SER A 25 48.17 -13.94 7.15
C SER A 25 49.29 -14.86 6.70
N ALA A 26 49.01 -15.74 5.73
CA ALA A 26 50.00 -16.38 4.89
C ALA A 26 49.63 -16.10 3.44
N ALA A 27 50.39 -15.19 2.82
CA ALA A 27 50.32 -14.89 1.40
C ALA A 27 50.73 -16.13 0.59
N ALA A 28 49.85 -16.56 -0.31
CA ALA A 28 50.20 -17.38 -1.46
C ALA A 28 49.30 -16.97 -2.62
N ASP A 29 49.94 -16.53 -3.70
CA ASP A 29 49.38 -16.15 -4.99
C ASP A 29 48.15 -16.95 -5.42
N GLN A 30 47.01 -16.27 -5.53
CA GLN A 30 45.87 -16.75 -6.30
C GLN A 30 45.58 -15.73 -7.41
N GLN A 31 46.09 -16.08 -8.58
CA GLN A 31 45.81 -15.54 -9.91
C GLN A 31 44.33 -15.15 -10.08
N PRO A 32 43.98 -14.08 -10.81
CA PRO A 32 42.59 -13.75 -11.08
C PRO A 32 41.97 -14.85 -11.93
N GLN A 33 41.26 -15.77 -11.28
CA GLN A 33 40.43 -16.76 -11.95
C GLN A 33 39.14 -16.04 -12.34
N ASP A 34 38.98 -15.76 -13.63
CA ASP A 34 37.67 -15.46 -14.20
C ASP A 34 36.66 -16.52 -13.69
N PRO A 35 35.46 -16.12 -13.20
CA PRO A 35 34.46 -17.09 -12.78
C PRO A 35 34.15 -18.01 -13.98
N PRO A 36 34.10 -19.34 -13.82
CA PRO A 36 33.68 -20.19 -14.91
C PRO A 36 32.27 -19.77 -15.32
N ALA A 37 32.10 -19.43 -16.60
CA ALA A 37 30.81 -19.10 -17.18
C ALA A 37 29.82 -20.20 -16.79
N ARG A 38 28.87 -19.87 -15.92
CA ARG A 38 27.80 -20.78 -15.54
C ARG A 38 27.10 -21.18 -16.84
N PRO A 39 26.90 -22.47 -17.13
CA PRO A 39 26.07 -22.84 -18.26
C PRO A 39 24.72 -22.17 -18.05
N ASP A 40 24.30 -21.38 -19.04
CA ASP A 40 23.02 -20.68 -19.08
C ASP A 40 21.93 -21.72 -19.35
N VAL A 41 21.71 -22.61 -18.37
CA VAL A 41 20.66 -23.62 -18.43
C VAL A 41 19.35 -22.83 -18.30
N PRO A 42 18.43 -22.90 -19.29
CA PRO A 42 17.11 -22.31 -19.14
C PRO A 42 16.45 -22.94 -17.92
N HIS A 43 16.44 -22.24 -16.79
CA HIS A 43 15.84 -22.72 -15.56
C HIS A 43 14.33 -22.61 -15.72
N GLU A 44 13.70 -23.64 -16.30
CA GLU A 44 12.26 -23.74 -16.28
C GLU A 44 11.81 -23.85 -14.82
N PRO A 45 10.90 -22.96 -14.37
CA PRO A 45 10.41 -23.04 -13.00
C PRO A 45 9.74 -24.39 -12.78
N PRO A 46 9.96 -25.03 -11.60
CA PRO A 46 9.26 -26.24 -11.20
C PRO A 46 7.74 -26.14 -11.45
N PRO A 47 7.06 -27.26 -11.77
CA PRO A 47 5.64 -27.24 -12.13
C PRO A 47 4.74 -26.65 -11.04
N GLU A 48 5.14 -26.78 -9.77
CA GLU A 48 4.47 -26.14 -8.63
C GLU A 48 4.56 -24.62 -8.66
N ILE A 49 5.72 -24.07 -9.02
CA ILE A 49 5.93 -22.63 -9.17
C ILE A 49 5.09 -22.11 -10.35
N LYS A 50 5.08 -22.81 -11.48
CA LYS A 50 4.22 -22.46 -12.62
C LYS A 50 2.75 -22.40 -12.22
N LYS A 51 2.27 -23.38 -11.45
CA LYS A 51 0.90 -23.41 -10.93
C LYS A 51 0.61 -22.25 -9.99
N ALA A 52 1.54 -21.94 -9.07
CA ALA A 52 1.41 -20.81 -8.16
C ALA A 52 1.36 -19.47 -8.93
N MET A 53 2.20 -19.28 -9.94
CA MET A 53 2.20 -18.09 -10.80
C MET A 53 0.87 -17.92 -11.53
N LEU A 54 0.32 -18.99 -12.12
CA LEU A 54 -0.98 -18.93 -12.78
C LEU A 54 -2.12 -18.58 -11.81
N ALA A 55 -2.08 -19.13 -10.60
CA ALA A 55 -3.05 -18.81 -9.56
C ALA A 55 -2.96 -17.34 -9.11
N ALA A 56 -1.73 -16.81 -8.96
CA ALA A 56 -1.50 -15.40 -8.64
C ALA A 56 -2.03 -14.47 -9.74
N ALA A 57 -1.71 -14.77 -11.01
CA ALA A 57 -2.21 -14.00 -12.15
C ALA A 57 -3.75 -13.99 -12.22
N TYR A 58 -4.40 -15.13 -11.93
CA TYR A 58 -5.87 -15.19 -11.85
C TYR A 58 -6.43 -14.32 -10.72
N ALA A 59 -5.79 -14.35 -9.54
CA ALA A 59 -6.19 -13.50 -8.42
C ALA A 59 -6.05 -12.01 -8.75
N GLU A 60 -4.96 -11.60 -9.40
CA GLU A 60 -4.74 -10.23 -9.87
C GLU A 60 -5.86 -9.78 -10.82
N GLN A 61 -6.22 -10.60 -11.82
CA GLN A 61 -7.33 -10.30 -12.74
C GLN A 61 -8.66 -10.11 -12.01
N MET A 62 -8.92 -10.92 -10.98
CA MET A 62 -10.13 -10.78 -10.17
C MET A 62 -10.14 -9.47 -9.38
N ILE A 63 -9.00 -9.11 -8.76
CA ILE A 63 -8.85 -7.85 -8.00
C ILE A 63 -9.07 -6.66 -8.93
N GLU A 64 -8.46 -6.64 -10.11
CA GLU A 64 -8.65 -5.59 -11.11
C GLU A 64 -10.11 -5.47 -11.54
N ARG A 65 -10.77 -6.60 -11.80
CA ARG A 65 -12.18 -6.63 -12.17
C ARG A 65 -13.06 -6.03 -11.06
N LEU A 66 -12.81 -6.38 -9.80
CA LEU A 66 -13.53 -5.83 -8.66
C LEU A 66 -13.29 -4.32 -8.50
N ALA A 67 -12.05 -3.88 -8.65
CA ALA A 67 -11.69 -2.46 -8.58
C ALA A 67 -12.39 -1.65 -9.70
N ALA A 68 -12.47 -2.21 -10.91
CA ALA A 68 -13.20 -1.60 -12.02
C ALA A 68 -14.70 -1.47 -11.71
N LEU A 69 -15.33 -2.53 -11.20
CA LEU A 69 -16.75 -2.49 -10.80
C LEU A 69 -17.02 -1.46 -9.71
N GLN A 70 -16.16 -1.40 -8.68
CA GLN A 70 -16.27 -0.38 -7.64
C GLN A 70 -16.17 1.04 -8.23
N ASN A 71 -15.22 1.27 -9.15
CA ASN A 71 -15.05 2.56 -9.81
C ASN A 71 -16.27 2.95 -10.66
N GLU A 72 -16.83 2.02 -11.43
CA GLU A 72 -18.05 2.22 -12.21
C GLU A 72 -19.23 2.63 -11.32
N GLN A 73 -19.42 1.94 -10.18
CA GLN A 73 -20.48 2.31 -9.25
C GLN A 73 -20.27 3.69 -8.65
N VAL A 74 -19.04 4.05 -8.25
CA VAL A 74 -18.75 5.40 -7.73
C VAL A 74 -19.03 6.47 -8.78
N ILE A 75 -18.64 6.24 -10.05
CA ILE A 75 -18.93 7.16 -11.16
C ILE A 75 -20.43 7.31 -11.34
N LYS A 76 -21.21 6.22 -11.27
CA LYS A 76 -22.67 6.27 -11.39
C LYS A 76 -23.33 7.14 -10.33
N TYR A 77 -22.86 7.09 -9.08
CA TYR A 77 -23.46 7.86 -7.98
C TYR A 77 -22.93 9.29 -7.85
N THR A 78 -21.67 9.53 -8.22
CA THR A 78 -20.98 10.81 -7.94
C THR A 78 -20.56 11.57 -9.19
N GLY A 79 -20.62 10.96 -10.37
CA GLY A 79 -20.15 11.53 -11.63
C GLY A 79 -18.62 11.62 -11.78
N ILE A 80 -17.85 11.08 -10.83
CA ILE A 80 -16.38 11.11 -10.81
C ILE A 80 -15.80 9.75 -10.45
N SER A 81 -14.52 9.51 -10.80
CA SER A 81 -13.84 8.25 -10.49
C SER A 81 -13.61 8.07 -8.99
N ARG A 82 -13.46 6.82 -8.54
CA ARG A 82 -13.15 6.46 -7.14
C ARG A 82 -11.88 7.16 -6.64
N VAL A 83 -10.86 7.26 -7.49
CA VAL A 83 -9.59 7.92 -7.19
C VAL A 83 -9.77 9.43 -7.02
N GLU A 84 -10.48 10.07 -7.95
CA GLU A 84 -10.80 11.51 -7.87
C GLU A 84 -11.63 11.83 -6.62
N LEU A 85 -12.62 10.98 -6.30
CA LEU A 85 -13.42 11.13 -5.09
C LEU A 85 -12.56 11.06 -3.83
N GLY A 86 -11.65 10.09 -3.75
CA GLY A 86 -10.68 9.99 -2.66
C GLY A 86 -9.87 11.26 -2.51
N LEU A 87 -9.25 11.75 -3.59
CA LEU A 87 -8.44 12.96 -3.55
C LEU A 87 -9.24 14.20 -3.12
N ARG A 88 -10.49 14.35 -3.58
CA ARG A 88 -11.36 15.45 -3.14
C ARG A 88 -11.70 15.37 -1.66
N VAL A 89 -11.98 14.18 -1.16
CA VAL A 89 -12.30 13.92 0.25
C VAL A 89 -11.12 14.21 1.18
N TRP A 90 -9.88 14.09 0.69
CA TRP A 90 -8.67 14.45 1.45
C TRP A 90 -8.26 15.92 1.32
N ASN A 91 -8.69 16.59 0.26
CA ASN A 91 -8.42 18.02 0.03
C ASN A 91 -9.46 18.96 0.68
N ALA A 92 -10.70 18.49 0.88
CA ALA A 92 -11.80 19.32 1.35
C ALA A 92 -12.72 18.58 2.32
N PRO A 93 -13.41 19.28 3.24
CA PRO A 93 -14.41 18.66 4.11
C PRO A 93 -15.52 17.97 3.31
N LEU A 94 -15.98 16.80 3.76
CA LEU A 94 -17.05 16.01 3.12
C LEU A 94 -18.32 16.83 2.81
N ALA A 95 -18.64 17.82 3.63
CA ALA A 95 -19.81 18.67 3.41
C ALA A 95 -19.68 19.50 2.13
N GLU A 96 -18.48 20.05 1.87
CA GLU A 96 -18.21 20.85 0.68
C GLU A 96 -18.12 19.99 -0.57
N VAL A 97 -17.43 18.84 -0.48
CA VAL A 97 -17.37 17.86 -1.58
C VAL A 97 -18.78 17.41 -1.97
N ALA A 98 -19.62 17.07 -0.98
CA ALA A 98 -21.00 16.66 -1.23
C ALA A 98 -21.82 17.80 -1.87
N GLY A 99 -21.68 19.03 -1.39
CA GLY A 99 -22.35 20.20 -1.96
C GLY A 99 -22.03 20.41 -3.44
N ARG A 100 -20.77 20.22 -3.85
CA ARG A 100 -20.36 20.34 -5.25
C ARG A 100 -20.86 19.22 -6.15
N LEU A 101 -21.05 18.04 -5.58
CA LEU A 101 -21.61 16.89 -6.30
C LEU A 101 -23.14 16.89 -6.32
N GLY A 102 -23.80 17.87 -5.68
CA GLY A 102 -25.26 17.88 -5.51
C GLY A 102 -25.79 16.79 -4.58
N LEU A 103 -24.92 16.20 -3.73
CA LEU A 103 -25.26 15.13 -2.81
C LEU A 103 -25.36 15.62 -1.37
N LYS A 104 -26.13 14.91 -0.54
CA LYS A 104 -26.13 15.15 0.91
C LYS A 104 -24.89 14.51 1.55
N LYS A 105 -24.30 15.17 2.55
CA LYS A 105 -23.09 14.69 3.27
C LYS A 105 -23.17 13.24 3.74
N HIS A 106 -24.31 12.81 4.28
CA HIS A 106 -24.49 11.43 4.77
C HIS A 106 -24.57 10.41 3.62
N VAL A 107 -25.11 10.78 2.47
CA VAL A 107 -25.13 9.95 1.26
C VAL A 107 -23.70 9.76 0.76
N LEU A 108 -22.93 10.86 0.64
CA LEU A 108 -21.53 10.78 0.23
C LEU A 108 -20.70 9.90 1.19
N ARG A 109 -20.90 10.06 2.50
CA ARG A 109 -20.25 9.20 3.50
C ARG A 109 -20.59 7.72 3.27
N ARG A 110 -21.87 7.40 3.00
CA ARG A 110 -22.30 6.02 2.75
C ARG A 110 -21.65 5.45 1.49
N VAL A 111 -21.58 6.24 0.41
CA VAL A 111 -20.87 5.87 -0.82
C VAL A 111 -19.41 5.57 -0.52
N CYS A 112 -18.72 6.45 0.21
CA CYS A 112 -17.32 6.23 0.60
C CYS A 112 -17.13 4.95 1.43
N THR A 113 -18.02 4.66 2.37
CA THR A 113 -17.96 3.43 3.17
C THR A 113 -18.22 2.17 2.34
N LEU A 114 -19.20 2.21 1.43
CA LEU A 114 -19.58 1.05 0.62
C LEU A 114 -18.53 0.68 -0.44
N PHE A 115 -17.87 1.67 -1.03
CA PHE A 115 -16.85 1.47 -2.06
C PHE A 115 -15.42 1.65 -1.53
N GLU A 116 -15.25 1.52 -0.21
CA GLU A 116 -13.97 1.51 0.48
C GLU A 116 -13.07 2.70 0.10
N VAL A 117 -13.66 3.89 -0.07
CA VAL A 117 -12.92 5.12 -0.32
C VAL A 117 -12.41 5.63 1.04
N PRO A 118 -11.10 5.84 1.20
CA PRO A 118 -10.54 6.27 2.48
C PRO A 118 -11.05 7.67 2.84
N ILE A 119 -11.58 7.80 4.06
CA ILE A 119 -12.10 9.06 4.60
C ILE A 119 -11.13 9.57 5.67
N PRO A 120 -10.76 10.86 5.68
CA PRO A 120 -9.91 11.41 6.72
C PRO A 120 -10.57 11.28 8.10
N PRO A 121 -9.78 11.05 9.17
CA PRO A 121 -10.29 10.90 10.52
C PRO A 121 -10.97 12.18 11.04
N LYS A 122 -11.80 12.03 12.07
CA LYS A 122 -12.43 13.18 12.74
C LYS A 122 -11.34 14.13 13.25
N GLY A 123 -11.49 15.42 12.97
CA GLY A 123 -10.52 16.44 13.38
C GLY A 123 -9.37 16.69 12.41
N TYR A 124 -9.22 15.91 11.33
CA TYR A 124 -8.19 16.14 10.30
C TYR A 124 -8.22 17.58 9.77
N PHE A 125 -9.41 18.09 9.46
CA PHE A 125 -9.60 19.46 8.97
C PHE A 125 -9.69 20.53 10.07
N ASN A 126 -9.62 20.18 11.36
CA ASN A 126 -9.70 21.15 12.46
C ASN A 126 -8.35 21.85 12.72
N THR A 127 -7.26 21.34 12.15
CA THR A 127 -5.95 21.99 12.17
C THR A 127 -5.89 23.11 11.11
N GLY A 128 -4.81 23.92 11.09
CA GLY A 128 -4.66 25.11 10.23
C GLY A 128 -4.87 24.92 8.70
N PHE A 129 -5.13 23.69 8.23
CA PHE A 129 -5.69 23.41 6.92
C PHE A 129 -7.07 24.06 6.68
N ALA A 130 -7.86 24.33 7.72
CA ALA A 130 -9.18 24.99 7.58
C ALA A 130 -9.11 26.37 6.90
N HIS A 131 -7.98 27.07 7.02
CA HIS A 131 -7.77 28.40 6.44
C HIS A 131 -7.06 28.37 5.08
N ARG A 132 -6.73 27.19 4.54
CA ARG A 132 -6.12 27.08 3.21
C ARG A 132 -7.20 27.10 2.13
N SER A 133 -6.91 27.74 1.00
CA SER A 133 -7.76 27.65 -0.18
C SER A 133 -7.76 26.22 -0.71
N ILE A 134 -8.96 25.66 -0.87
CA ILE A 134 -9.12 24.29 -1.36
C ILE A 134 -8.80 24.28 -2.86
N ARG A 135 -7.76 23.52 -3.22
CA ARG A 135 -7.37 23.33 -4.62
C ARG A 135 -8.19 22.21 -5.24
N TRP A 136 -9.07 22.59 -6.17
CA TRP A 136 -9.87 21.65 -6.97
C TRP A 136 -9.08 21.27 -8.21
N THR A 137 -8.05 20.44 -8.05
CA THR A 137 -7.37 19.83 -9.18
C THR A 137 -8.23 18.72 -9.74
N ARG A 138 -8.66 18.84 -11.01
CA ARG A 138 -9.21 17.71 -11.75
C ARG A 138 -8.09 16.69 -11.92
N VAL A 139 -8.23 15.48 -11.38
CA VAL A 139 -7.32 14.39 -11.75
C VAL A 139 -7.61 14.06 -13.20
N ALA A 140 -6.63 14.31 -14.08
CA ALA A 140 -6.65 13.84 -15.45
C ALA A 140 -6.45 12.31 -15.43
N GLY A 141 -7.50 11.57 -15.10
CA GLY A 141 -7.54 10.12 -15.19
C GLY A 141 -8.25 9.71 -16.47
N GLY A 142 -7.47 9.44 -17.52
CA GLY A 142 -7.92 8.69 -18.71
C GLY A 142 -8.43 9.53 -19.88
N ALA A 143 -7.65 9.55 -20.95
CA ALA A 143 -8.11 9.87 -22.29
C ALA A 143 -9.00 8.74 -22.86
N GLY A 144 -9.99 9.10 -23.68
CA GLY A 144 -10.85 8.20 -24.47
C GLY A 144 -12.29 8.13 -23.93
N MET A 145 -13.36 8.44 -24.64
CA MET A 145 -13.59 8.76 -26.05
C MET A 145 -14.70 9.81 -26.15
N ARG A 146 -14.71 10.49 -27.30
CA ARG A 146 -15.73 11.44 -27.76
C ARG A 146 -17.01 10.73 -28.17
#